data_AF-A0A0E4B9Q7-F1
#
_entry.id   AF-A0A0E4B9Q7-F1
#
_cell.length_a   1.000
_cell.length_b   1.000
_cell.length_c   1.000
_cell.angle_alpha   90.00
_cell.angle_beta   90.00
_cell.angle_gamma   90.00
#
_symmetry.space_group_name_H-M   'P 1'
#
loop_
_entity.id
_entity.type
_entity.pdbx_description
1 polymer ?
#
loop_
_entity_poly.entity_id
_entity_poly.type
_entity_poly.pdbx_seq_one_letter_code
_entity_poly.pdbx_strand_id
1 'polypeptide(L)'
;DDGDWAWAEVKRIGKDIFFKQVPKRPEQWVLNMFAVGKEQGLGIISQPIIFDSTRSFMMVVECADHIRQWEQLSMRAAIFNFLDEEIEAMVILPNSSEYKFVHVEHLGAVNSYNPRTSFGEQQHLLFIPPHQSVEVYIPIVPQRKGDMDITLKAVTQVGEDEVTKTVTILPEGIQVRRHTSTLLDLKNRANVFMFVDVFVEETPIITHIGTYRRYLYGTPQASISVYGDVVG
;
A
#
# COMPACT_ATOMS: atom_id res chain seq x y z
N ASP A 1 1.36 10.40 9.95
CA ASP A 1 1.28 11.81 10.40
C ASP A 1 -0.10 12.09 10.98
N ASP A 2 -0.56 11.26 11.92
CA ASP A 2 -2.02 11.09 12.14
C ASP A 2 -2.48 11.73 13.47
N GLY A 3 -1.85 12.83 13.86
CA GLY A 3 -2.24 13.58 15.07
C GLY A 3 -3.38 14.58 14.86
N ASP A 4 -3.66 14.94 13.61
CA ASP A 4 -4.71 15.90 13.22
C ASP A 4 -5.28 15.52 11.85
N TRP A 5 -6.60 15.53 11.73
CA TRP A 5 -7.35 15.19 10.50
C TRP A 5 -8.44 16.20 10.15
N ALA A 6 -8.80 17.08 11.08
CA ALA A 6 -9.96 17.95 10.99
C ALA A 6 -9.60 19.41 10.73
N TRP A 7 -8.33 19.73 10.45
CA TRP A 7 -7.91 21.08 10.10
C TRP A 7 -8.65 21.63 8.87
N ALA A 8 -9.40 22.71 9.07
CA ALA A 8 -10.18 23.39 8.04
C ALA A 8 -10.40 24.87 8.40
N GLU A 9 -10.53 25.72 7.37
CA GLU A 9 -10.85 27.14 7.51
C GLU A 9 -12.17 27.46 6.81
N VAL A 10 -13.07 28.16 7.51
CA VAL A 10 -14.36 28.62 6.96
C VAL A 10 -14.37 30.15 6.90
N LYS A 11 -14.47 30.72 5.70
CA LYS A 11 -14.41 32.17 5.45
C LYS A 11 -15.78 32.84 5.29
N ARG A 12 -16.87 32.10 5.50
CA ARG A 12 -18.24 32.61 5.28
C ARG A 12 -18.83 33.21 6.54
N ILE A 13 -19.58 34.28 6.37
CA ILE A 13 -20.37 34.92 7.43
C ILE A 13 -21.66 34.13 7.60
N GLY A 14 -21.96 33.70 8.83
CA GLY A 14 -23.21 33.01 9.17
C GLY A 14 -22.99 31.57 9.63
N LYS A 15 -23.97 30.70 9.33
CA LYS A 15 -23.90 29.26 9.64
C LYS A 15 -23.44 28.50 8.41
N ASP A 16 -22.54 27.55 8.61
CA ASP A 16 -22.07 26.64 7.56
C ASP A 16 -22.05 25.20 8.08
N ILE A 17 -22.13 24.24 7.17
CA ILE A 17 -22.03 22.80 7.48
C ILE A 17 -20.85 22.25 6.69
N PHE A 18 -19.93 21.61 7.39
CA PHE A 18 -18.72 21.05 6.80
C PHE A 18 -18.66 19.54 7.03
N PHE A 19 -18.32 18.81 5.97
CA PHE A 19 -18.13 17.36 6.03
C PHE A 19 -16.64 17.06 5.91
N LYS A 20 -16.14 16.24 6.83
CA LYS A 20 -14.75 15.77 6.82
C LYS A 20 -14.71 14.26 7.00
N GLN A 21 -13.81 13.61 6.28
CA GLN A 21 -13.64 12.17 6.38
C GLN A 21 -12.95 11.84 7.70
N VAL A 22 -13.61 11.01 8.51
CA VAL A 22 -13.10 10.56 9.80
C VAL A 22 -12.01 9.51 9.59
N PRO A 23 -10.89 9.57 10.36
CA PRO A 23 -9.86 8.54 10.34
C PRO A 23 -10.44 7.17 10.64
N LYS A 24 -9.86 6.13 10.03
CA LYS A 24 -10.29 4.74 10.28
C LYS A 24 -9.93 4.23 11.67
N ARG A 25 -8.96 4.85 12.35
CA ARG A 25 -8.45 4.41 13.65
C ARG A 25 -9.52 4.59 14.74
N PRO A 26 -9.74 3.61 15.63
CA PRO A 26 -10.63 3.76 16.76
C PRO A 26 -9.94 4.61 17.84
N GLU A 27 -10.25 5.91 17.88
CA GLU A 27 -9.73 6.83 18.88
C GLU A 27 -10.83 7.80 19.32
N GLN A 28 -10.64 8.39 20.49
CA GLN A 28 -11.44 9.52 20.94
C GLN A 28 -10.77 10.81 20.51
N TRP A 29 -11.40 11.50 19.55
CA TRP A 29 -10.93 12.75 18.99
C TRP A 29 -11.46 13.93 19.79
N VAL A 30 -10.60 14.91 20.02
CA VAL A 30 -10.96 16.18 20.66
C VAL A 30 -10.96 17.28 19.60
N LEU A 31 -12.15 17.72 19.22
CA LEU A 31 -12.36 18.76 18.21
C LEU A 31 -12.42 20.12 18.90
N ASN A 32 -11.50 21.00 18.48
CA ASN A 32 -11.44 22.39 18.89
C ASN A 32 -11.73 23.31 17.71
N MET A 33 -12.24 24.50 18.02
CA MET A 33 -12.50 25.53 17.01
C MET A 33 -12.19 26.90 17.58
N PHE A 34 -11.60 27.74 16.74
CA PHE A 34 -11.41 29.16 17.00
C PHE A 34 -11.85 29.97 15.78
N ALA A 35 -12.26 31.21 16.02
CA ALA A 35 -12.70 32.15 14.99
C ALA A 35 -12.04 33.51 15.24
N VAL A 36 -11.72 34.23 14.17
CA VAL A 36 -11.17 35.58 14.24
C VAL A 36 -12.05 36.52 13.45
N GLY A 37 -12.66 37.49 14.13
CA GLY A 37 -13.54 38.50 13.55
C GLY A 37 -13.05 39.91 13.78
N LYS A 38 -13.35 40.83 12.85
CA LYS A 38 -12.94 42.24 12.95
C LYS A 38 -13.58 42.98 14.14
N GLU A 39 -14.85 42.68 14.44
CA GLU A 39 -15.59 43.33 15.53
C GLU A 39 -15.48 42.57 16.85
N GLN A 40 -15.45 41.24 16.80
CA GLN A 40 -15.54 40.36 17.96
C GLN A 40 -14.17 39.81 18.42
N GLY A 41 -13.10 40.05 17.65
CA GLY A 41 -11.76 39.57 17.96
C GLY A 41 -11.61 38.05 17.82
N LEU A 42 -10.79 37.46 18.68
CA LEU A 42 -10.59 36.00 18.77
C LEU A 42 -11.66 35.38 19.65
N GLY A 43 -12.45 34.45 19.10
CA GLY A 43 -13.35 33.58 19.84
C GLY A 43 -12.83 32.14 19.82
N ILE A 44 -12.93 31.44 20.95
CA ILE A 44 -12.62 30.02 21.06
C ILE A 44 -13.88 29.33 21.59
N ILE A 45 -14.16 28.12 21.13
CA ILE A 45 -15.27 27.32 21.67
C ILE A 45 -15.10 27.12 23.19
N SER A 46 -16.18 27.25 23.95
CA SER A 46 -16.13 27.17 25.41
C SER A 46 -15.85 25.76 25.93
N GLN A 47 -16.30 24.74 25.20
CA GLN A 47 -16.05 23.33 25.51
C GLN A 47 -15.68 22.59 24.23
N PRO A 48 -14.61 21.78 24.25
CA PRO A 48 -14.24 20.96 23.11
C PRO A 48 -15.31 19.90 22.85
N ILE A 49 -15.44 19.51 21.58
CA ILE A 49 -16.33 18.41 21.18
C ILE A 49 -15.53 17.11 21.22
N ILE A 50 -16.01 16.14 22.00
CA ILE A 50 -15.42 14.80 22.06
C ILE A 50 -16.16 13.92 21.05
N PHE A 51 -15.42 13.29 20.14
CA PHE A 51 -15.97 12.42 19.10
C PHE A 51 -15.26 11.07 19.13
N ASP A 52 -16.01 9.99 19.31
CA ASP A 52 -15.48 8.62 19.30
C ASP A 52 -15.60 8.04 17.88
N SER A 53 -14.46 7.67 17.27
CA SER A 53 -14.43 7.06 15.94
C SER A 53 -14.46 5.53 15.96
N THR A 54 -14.67 4.92 17.13
CA THR A 54 -14.75 3.46 17.25
C THR A 54 -15.92 2.91 16.44
N ARG A 55 -15.60 2.03 15.48
CA ARG A 55 -16.58 1.34 14.64
C ARG A 55 -17.08 0.09 15.37
N SER A 56 -18.22 -0.45 14.94
CA SER A 56 -18.73 -1.73 15.47
C SER A 56 -17.75 -2.89 15.26
N PHE A 57 -17.06 -2.90 14.13
CA PHE A 57 -15.95 -3.80 13.84
C PHE A 57 -14.93 -3.09 12.94
N MET A 58 -13.71 -3.61 12.87
CA MET A 58 -12.69 -3.10 11.94
C MET A 58 -11.73 -4.21 11.49
N MET A 59 -11.15 -4.03 10.30
CA MET A 59 -10.09 -4.91 9.80
C MET A 59 -8.77 -4.13 9.69
N VAL A 60 -7.72 -4.67 10.29
CA VAL A 60 -6.34 -4.19 10.14
C VAL A 60 -5.57 -5.20 9.32
N VAL A 61 -4.92 -4.74 8.26
CA VAL A 61 -4.11 -5.59 7.38
C VAL A 61 -2.65 -5.18 7.48
N GLU A 62 -1.79 -6.19 7.64
CA GLU A 62 -0.35 -6.06 7.64
C GLU A 62 0.25 -6.95 6.55
N CYS A 63 1.22 -6.41 5.82
CA CYS A 63 1.99 -7.12 4.81
C CYS A 63 3.39 -6.49 4.73
N ALA A 64 4.34 -7.18 4.10
CA ALA A 64 5.63 -6.59 3.78
C ALA A 64 5.46 -5.50 2.70
N ASP A 65 6.20 -4.40 2.83
CA ASP A 65 6.20 -3.30 1.83
C ASP A 65 6.95 -3.69 0.55
N HIS A 66 7.94 -4.60 0.67
CA HIS A 66 8.79 -5.04 -0.41
C HIS A 66 8.98 -6.56 -0.36
N ILE A 67 8.84 -7.20 -1.51
CA ILE A 67 9.11 -8.64 -1.70
C ILE A 67 9.93 -8.84 -2.96
N ARG A 68 10.64 -9.96 -3.09
CA ARG A 68 11.28 -10.31 -4.36
C ARG A 68 10.34 -11.09 -5.25
N GLN A 69 10.64 -11.05 -6.55
CA GLN A 69 9.88 -11.77 -7.55
C GLN A 69 9.87 -13.28 -7.22
N TRP A 70 8.70 -13.92 -7.35
CA TRP A 70 8.46 -15.34 -7.08
C TRP A 70 8.43 -15.75 -5.60
N GLU A 71 8.72 -14.86 -4.67
CA GLU A 71 8.49 -15.12 -3.25
C GLU A 71 6.98 -15.20 -2.95
N GLN A 72 6.61 -16.05 -2.00
CA GLN A 72 5.25 -16.12 -1.48
C GLN A 72 5.10 -15.03 -0.40
N LEU A 73 4.07 -14.20 -0.52
CA LEU A 73 3.71 -13.18 0.47
C LEU A 73 2.50 -13.66 1.26
N SER A 74 2.57 -13.60 2.59
CA SER A 74 1.39 -13.78 3.44
C SER A 74 0.96 -12.45 4.01
N MET A 75 -0.29 -12.05 3.76
CA MET A 75 -0.88 -10.90 4.43
C MET A 75 -1.59 -11.36 5.69
N ARG A 76 -1.40 -10.62 6.78
CA ARG A 76 -2.08 -10.87 8.06
C ARG A 76 -3.22 -9.89 8.20
N ALA A 77 -4.45 -10.39 8.23
CA ALA A 77 -5.63 -9.59 8.51
C ALA A 77 -6.14 -9.90 9.92
N ALA A 78 -6.19 -8.89 10.77
CA ALA A 78 -6.79 -8.96 12.09
C ALA A 78 -8.15 -8.26 12.06
N ILE A 79 -9.21 -8.98 12.41
CA ILE A 79 -10.57 -8.45 12.46
C ILE A 79 -10.95 -8.32 13.93
N PHE A 80 -11.34 -7.12 14.33
CA PHE A 80 -11.72 -6.77 15.70
C PHE A 80 -13.23 -6.59 15.79
N ASN A 81 -13.84 -7.21 16.79
CA ASN A 81 -15.24 -7.02 17.14
C ASN A 81 -15.33 -6.15 18.39
N PHE A 82 -15.99 -4.99 18.30
CA PHE A 82 -16.23 -4.08 19.42
C PHE A 82 -17.66 -4.17 19.96
N LEU A 83 -18.48 -5.10 19.44
CA LEU A 83 -19.84 -5.32 19.90
C LEU A 83 -19.88 -6.31 21.07
N ASP A 84 -21.01 -6.28 21.79
CA ASP A 84 -21.34 -7.22 22.87
C ASP A 84 -21.82 -8.59 22.35
N GLU A 85 -21.97 -8.75 21.04
CA GLU A 85 -22.47 -9.95 20.37
C GLU A 85 -21.39 -10.54 19.46
N GLU A 86 -21.44 -11.86 19.25
CA GLU A 86 -20.57 -12.54 18.28
C GLU A 86 -20.94 -12.12 16.85
N ILE A 87 -19.94 -11.82 16.02
CA ILE A 87 -20.15 -11.46 14.62
C ILE A 87 -19.60 -12.54 13.69
N GLU A 88 -20.24 -12.66 12.52
CA GLU A 88 -19.76 -13.49 11.41
C GLU A 88 -19.09 -12.57 10.39
N ALA A 89 -17.80 -12.79 10.15
CA ALA A 89 -17.02 -11.98 9.23
C ALA A 89 -16.56 -12.83 8.04
N MET A 90 -16.99 -12.46 6.84
CA MET A 90 -16.50 -13.01 5.59
C MET A 90 -15.35 -12.15 5.07
N VAL A 91 -14.13 -12.70 5.14
CA VAL A 91 -12.92 -12.09 4.59
C VAL A 91 -12.78 -12.51 3.14
N ILE A 92 -12.67 -11.55 2.25
CA ILE A 92 -12.67 -11.74 0.81
C ILE A 92 -11.36 -11.17 0.24
N LEU A 93 -10.64 -12.03 -0.49
CA LEU A 93 -9.59 -11.64 -1.42
C LEU A 93 -10.20 -11.61 -2.82
N PRO A 94 -10.48 -10.43 -3.40
CA PRO A 94 -11.02 -10.31 -4.75
C PRO A 94 -10.10 -10.95 -5.79
N ASN A 95 -10.67 -11.38 -6.91
CA ASN A 95 -9.87 -11.87 -8.03
C ASN A 95 -8.99 -10.76 -8.62
N SER A 96 -7.71 -11.05 -8.87
CA SER A 96 -6.78 -10.16 -9.54
C SER A 96 -5.92 -10.93 -10.55
N SER A 97 -5.52 -10.27 -11.63
CA SER A 97 -4.52 -10.80 -12.55
C SER A 97 -3.08 -10.62 -12.04
N GLU A 98 -2.88 -9.78 -11.02
CA GLU A 98 -1.56 -9.42 -10.51
C GLU A 98 -1.01 -10.43 -9.50
N TYR A 99 -1.88 -11.18 -8.83
CA TYR A 99 -1.50 -12.21 -7.87
C TYR A 99 -2.38 -13.46 -8.00
N LYS A 100 -1.88 -14.58 -7.50
CA LYS A 100 -2.64 -15.82 -7.31
C LYS A 100 -2.72 -16.15 -5.83
N PHE A 101 -3.82 -16.74 -5.41
CA PHE A 101 -3.94 -17.30 -4.08
C PHE A 101 -3.15 -18.61 -3.97
N VAL A 102 -2.51 -18.83 -2.83
CA VAL A 102 -1.80 -20.07 -2.50
C VAL A 102 -2.69 -20.95 -1.65
N HIS A 103 -2.99 -22.15 -2.12
CA HIS A 103 -3.76 -23.11 -1.34
C HIS A 103 -2.90 -23.67 -0.21
N VAL A 104 -3.41 -23.55 1.01
CA VAL A 104 -2.86 -24.23 2.18
C VAL A 104 -3.43 -25.64 2.21
N GLU A 105 -2.57 -26.64 2.07
CA GLU A 105 -3.00 -28.04 2.04
C GLU A 105 -3.21 -28.60 3.46
N HIS A 106 -3.56 -29.88 3.54
CA HIS A 106 -3.77 -30.58 4.81
C HIS A 106 -2.60 -30.35 5.80
N LEU A 107 -2.93 -30.12 7.07
CA LEU A 107 -1.98 -29.81 8.16
C LEU A 107 -1.19 -28.50 7.99
N GLY A 108 -1.64 -27.58 7.14
CA GLY A 108 -0.94 -26.30 6.97
C GLY A 108 0.28 -26.39 6.04
N ALA A 109 0.43 -27.50 5.30
CA ALA A 109 1.59 -27.71 4.45
C ALA A 109 1.46 -26.93 3.13
N VAL A 110 2.52 -26.21 2.76
CA VAL A 110 2.64 -25.51 1.48
C VAL A 110 4.02 -25.81 0.90
N ASN A 111 4.08 -26.16 -0.40
CA ASN A 111 5.36 -26.35 -1.09
C ASN A 111 6.00 -24.98 -1.39
N SER A 112 7.27 -24.82 -1.05
CA SER A 112 8.00 -23.55 -1.24
C SER A 112 8.18 -23.18 -2.72
N TYR A 113 8.44 -24.15 -3.60
CA TYR A 113 8.84 -23.89 -4.99
C TYR A 113 7.73 -24.11 -6.01
N ASN A 114 6.74 -24.94 -5.68
CA ASN A 114 5.61 -25.22 -6.57
C ASN A 114 4.32 -25.40 -5.76
N PRO A 115 3.84 -24.35 -5.07
CA PRO A 115 2.57 -24.41 -4.37
C PRO A 115 1.41 -24.57 -5.35
N ARG A 116 0.31 -25.19 -4.90
CA ARG A 116 -0.94 -25.14 -5.67
C ARG A 116 -1.49 -23.73 -5.59
N THR A 117 -1.67 -23.09 -6.75
CA THR A 117 -2.19 -21.72 -6.83
C THR A 117 -3.44 -21.65 -7.68
N SER A 118 -4.35 -20.73 -7.38
CA SER A 118 -5.50 -20.42 -8.24
C SER A 118 -5.70 -18.92 -8.41
N PHE A 119 -6.32 -18.57 -9.53
CA PHE A 119 -7.04 -17.31 -9.68
C PHE A 119 -8.47 -17.47 -9.15
N GLY A 120 -9.20 -16.37 -9.07
CA GLY A 120 -10.55 -16.31 -8.57
C GLY A 120 -10.61 -15.72 -7.17
N GLU A 121 -11.79 -15.22 -6.84
CA GLU A 121 -12.08 -14.69 -5.51
C GLU A 121 -11.98 -15.80 -4.47
N GLN A 122 -11.34 -15.50 -3.34
CA GLN A 122 -11.27 -16.40 -2.20
C GLN A 122 -12.03 -15.79 -1.03
N GLN A 123 -12.87 -16.61 -0.40
CA GLN A 123 -13.69 -16.21 0.74
C GLN A 123 -13.35 -17.10 1.93
N HIS A 124 -13.19 -16.50 3.10
CA HIS A 124 -12.98 -17.21 4.36
C HIS A 124 -13.95 -16.66 5.40
N LEU A 125 -14.74 -17.56 5.99
CA LEU A 125 -15.69 -17.22 7.05
C LEU A 125 -15.05 -17.33 8.42
N LEU A 126 -15.29 -16.35 9.29
CA LEU A 126 -14.78 -16.29 10.66
C LEU A 126 -15.90 -15.95 11.62
N PHE A 127 -15.86 -16.54 12.82
CA PHE A 127 -16.73 -16.18 13.94
C PHE A 127 -15.88 -15.48 14.99
N ILE A 128 -16.27 -14.25 15.35
CA ILE A 128 -15.46 -13.38 16.21
C ILE A 128 -16.27 -13.07 17.47
N PRO A 129 -15.85 -13.59 18.64
CA PRO A 129 -16.55 -13.35 19.90
C PRO A 129 -16.62 -11.85 20.26
N PRO A 130 -17.53 -11.47 21.17
CA PRO A 130 -17.64 -10.10 21.67
C PRO A 130 -16.32 -9.57 22.23
N HIS A 131 -15.97 -8.32 21.91
CA HIS A 131 -14.75 -7.64 22.40
C HIS A 131 -13.43 -8.38 22.13
N GLN A 132 -13.41 -9.24 21.10
CA GLN A 132 -12.22 -10.02 20.72
C GLN A 132 -11.80 -9.76 19.28
N SER A 133 -10.63 -10.30 18.93
CA SER A 133 -10.10 -10.25 17.57
C SER A 133 -9.66 -11.62 17.10
N VAL A 134 -9.82 -11.88 15.81
CA VAL A 134 -9.31 -13.08 15.14
C VAL A 134 -8.37 -12.67 14.01
N GLU A 135 -7.24 -13.36 13.91
CA GLU A 135 -6.27 -13.18 12.84
C GLU A 135 -6.43 -14.26 11.77
N VAL A 136 -6.33 -13.87 10.51
CA VAL A 136 -6.31 -14.76 9.35
C VAL A 136 -5.15 -14.41 8.44
N TYR A 137 -4.52 -15.44 7.87
CA TYR A 137 -3.40 -15.30 6.96
C TYR A 137 -3.85 -15.59 5.54
N ILE A 138 -3.56 -14.66 4.63
CA ILE A 138 -3.91 -14.75 3.21
C ILE A 138 -2.61 -14.88 2.40
N PRO A 139 -2.18 -16.10 2.06
CA PRO A 139 -0.98 -16.32 1.27
C PRO A 139 -1.26 -16.11 -0.23
N ILE A 140 -0.42 -15.32 -0.88
CA ILE A 140 -0.50 -14.99 -2.30
C ILE A 140 0.89 -15.06 -2.97
N VAL A 141 0.90 -15.19 -4.30
CA VAL A 141 2.11 -15.11 -5.12
C VAL A 141 1.92 -14.09 -6.24
N PRO A 142 2.79 -13.06 -6.33
CA PRO A 142 2.72 -12.06 -7.39
C PRO A 142 3.04 -12.67 -8.75
N GLN A 143 2.41 -12.15 -9.80
CA GLN A 143 2.60 -12.59 -11.19
C GLN A 143 3.44 -11.62 -12.04
N ARG A 144 3.68 -10.40 -11.53
CA ARG A 144 4.44 -9.35 -12.21
C ARG A 144 5.40 -8.63 -11.25
N LYS A 145 6.36 -7.89 -11.83
CA LYS A 145 7.25 -6.99 -11.09
C LYS A 145 6.65 -5.58 -10.99
N GLY A 146 7.18 -4.76 -10.09
CA GLY A 146 6.73 -3.39 -9.86
C GLY A 146 5.75 -3.31 -8.69
N ASP A 147 5.03 -2.20 -8.59
CA ASP A 147 4.04 -2.01 -7.53
C ASP A 147 2.76 -2.79 -7.86
N MET A 148 2.22 -3.45 -6.83
CA MET A 148 1.00 -4.25 -6.89
C MET A 148 0.09 -3.87 -5.73
N ASP A 149 -1.16 -3.59 -6.03
CA ASP A 149 -2.17 -3.29 -5.03
C ASP A 149 -2.95 -4.55 -4.67
N ILE A 150 -3.00 -4.85 -3.38
CA ILE A 150 -3.74 -5.99 -2.82
C ILE A 150 -4.85 -5.44 -1.94
N THR A 151 -6.08 -5.73 -2.31
CA THR A 151 -7.27 -5.32 -1.56
C THR A 151 -7.84 -6.51 -0.81
N LEU A 152 -8.13 -6.33 0.47
CA LEU A 152 -8.96 -7.24 1.25
C LEU A 152 -10.26 -6.55 1.64
N LYS A 153 -11.34 -7.32 1.66
CA LYS A 153 -12.65 -6.88 2.15
C LYS A 153 -13.08 -7.77 3.31
N ALA A 154 -13.67 -7.20 4.34
CA ALA A 154 -14.33 -7.91 5.42
C ALA A 154 -15.80 -7.48 5.43
N VAL A 155 -16.71 -8.44 5.25
CA VAL A 155 -18.15 -8.21 5.25
C VAL A 155 -18.76 -8.92 6.44
N THR A 156 -19.58 -8.21 7.22
CA THR A 156 -20.28 -8.71 8.41
C THR A 156 -21.76 -8.38 8.32
N GLN A 157 -22.56 -8.84 9.29
CA GLN A 157 -23.98 -8.48 9.37
C GLN A 157 -24.22 -6.99 9.64
N VAL A 158 -23.23 -6.29 10.22
CA VAL A 158 -23.35 -4.89 10.65
C VAL A 158 -22.70 -3.90 9.68
N GLY A 159 -21.92 -4.37 8.70
CA GLY A 159 -21.30 -3.52 7.69
C GLY A 159 -20.11 -4.17 6.98
N GLU A 160 -19.35 -3.34 6.27
CA GLU A 160 -18.16 -3.74 5.50
C GLU A 160 -16.94 -2.86 5.83
N ASP A 161 -15.75 -3.43 5.73
CA ASP A 161 -14.48 -2.71 5.73
C ASP A 161 -13.56 -3.21 4.62
N GLU A 162 -12.83 -2.29 4.00
CA GLU A 162 -11.97 -2.56 2.84
C GLU A 162 -10.60 -1.90 3.05
N VAL A 163 -9.55 -2.68 2.87
CA VAL A 163 -8.17 -2.24 3.06
C VAL A 163 -7.34 -2.62 1.84
N THR A 164 -6.72 -1.63 1.21
CA THR A 164 -5.77 -1.82 0.11
C THR A 164 -4.36 -1.57 0.59
N LYS A 165 -3.45 -2.47 0.25
CA LYS A 165 -2.01 -2.36 0.51
C LYS A 165 -1.24 -2.43 -0.80
N THR A 166 -0.33 -1.48 -0.98
CA THR A 166 0.60 -1.47 -2.11
C THR A 166 1.89 -2.18 -1.69
N VAL A 167 2.32 -3.15 -2.49
CA VAL A 167 3.55 -3.92 -2.28
C VAL A 167 4.43 -3.77 -3.50
N THR A 168 5.70 -3.41 -3.30
CA THR A 168 6.68 -3.32 -4.40
C THR A 168 7.38 -4.66 -4.60
N ILE A 169 7.18 -5.27 -5.77
CA ILE A 169 7.88 -6.49 -6.19
C ILE A 169 9.21 -6.12 -6.85
N LEU A 170 10.29 -6.38 -6.11
CA LEU A 170 11.66 -6.19 -6.55
C LEU A 170 12.12 -7.33 -7.46
N PRO A 171 12.97 -7.05 -8.45
CA PRO A 171 13.63 -8.12 -9.20
C PRO A 171 14.57 -8.91 -8.30
N GLU A 172 14.87 -10.13 -8.72
CA GLU A 172 15.88 -10.97 -8.07
C GLU A 172 17.31 -10.40 -8.17
N GLY A 173 18.21 -10.97 -7.39
CA GLY A 173 19.64 -10.67 -7.45
C GLY A 173 20.08 -9.39 -6.73
N ILE A 174 21.20 -8.81 -7.17
CA ILE A 174 21.86 -7.66 -6.51
C ILE A 174 21.85 -6.46 -7.46
N GLN A 175 21.46 -5.30 -6.93
CA GLN A 175 21.47 -4.05 -7.71
C GLN A 175 22.90 -3.63 -8.06
N VAL A 176 23.16 -3.43 -9.35
CA VAL A 176 24.41 -2.83 -9.85
C VAL A 176 24.12 -1.41 -10.28
N ARG A 177 24.73 -0.42 -9.62
CA ARG A 177 24.57 1.00 -9.98
C ARG A 177 25.73 1.46 -10.86
N ARG A 178 25.42 2.19 -11.93
CA ARG A 178 26.39 2.88 -12.79
C ARG A 178 25.94 4.33 -12.94
N HIS A 179 26.91 5.24 -12.89
CA HIS A 179 26.67 6.68 -13.02
C HIS A 179 27.66 7.26 -14.01
N THR A 180 27.15 8.06 -14.95
CA THR A 180 27.94 8.77 -15.94
C THR A 180 27.51 10.24 -15.93
N SER A 181 28.44 11.15 -15.65
CA SER A 181 28.22 12.59 -15.71
C SER A 181 29.02 13.20 -16.85
N THR A 182 28.38 14.05 -17.64
CA THR A 182 29.02 14.75 -18.75
C THR A 182 28.65 16.23 -18.72
N LEU A 183 29.64 17.11 -18.93
CA LEU A 183 29.41 18.55 -19.06
C LEU A 183 28.83 18.86 -20.45
N LEU A 184 27.68 19.51 -20.50
CA LEU A 184 27.06 19.99 -21.73
C LEU A 184 27.49 21.44 -22.00
N ASP A 185 28.36 21.65 -22.99
CA ASP A 185 28.77 22.97 -23.47
C ASP A 185 28.33 23.20 -24.92
N LEU A 186 27.47 24.20 -25.12
CA LEU A 186 26.93 24.59 -26.43
C LEU A 186 27.53 25.91 -26.96
N LYS A 187 28.55 26.49 -26.30
CA LYS A 187 29.13 27.79 -26.71
C LYS A 187 29.65 27.80 -28.15
N ASN A 188 30.22 26.68 -28.60
CA ASN A 188 30.84 26.54 -29.92
C ASN A 188 30.13 25.52 -30.83
N ARG A 189 28.95 25.01 -30.44
CA ARG A 189 28.25 23.94 -31.16
C ARG A 189 26.74 24.12 -31.05
N ALA A 190 26.05 24.06 -32.18
CA ALA A 190 24.59 24.15 -32.22
C ALA A 190 23.89 22.89 -31.66
N ASN A 191 24.49 21.70 -31.82
CA ASN A 191 23.94 20.42 -31.37
C ASN A 191 25.03 19.54 -30.75
N VAL A 192 24.69 18.82 -29.68
CA VAL A 192 25.54 17.79 -29.04
C VAL A 192 24.68 16.56 -28.77
N PHE A 193 25.12 15.40 -29.24
CA PHE A 193 24.48 14.11 -28.95
C PHE A 193 25.34 13.33 -27.97
N MET A 194 24.70 12.78 -26.93
CA MET A 194 25.33 11.89 -25.96
C MET A 194 24.52 10.60 -25.89
N PHE A 195 25.21 9.47 -25.92
CA PHE A 195 24.61 8.16 -25.83
C PHE A 195 24.96 7.54 -24.47
N VAL A 196 23.98 6.89 -23.85
CA VAL A 196 24.15 6.17 -22.60
C VAL A 196 23.92 4.69 -22.88
N ASP A 197 24.93 3.87 -22.61
CA ASP A 197 24.81 2.43 -22.78
C ASP A 197 24.06 1.82 -21.60
N VAL A 198 22.90 1.23 -21.89
CA VAL A 198 22.12 0.44 -20.93
C VAL A 198 22.29 -1.03 -21.30
N PHE A 199 22.93 -1.79 -20.40
CA PHE A 199 23.06 -3.24 -20.59
C PHE A 199 21.69 -3.89 -20.37
N VAL A 200 21.12 -4.48 -21.41
CA VAL A 200 19.84 -5.20 -21.35
C VAL A 200 20.07 -6.64 -21.79
N GLU A 201 19.46 -7.58 -21.05
CA GLU A 201 19.43 -8.97 -21.48
C GLU A 201 18.36 -9.16 -22.56
N GLU A 202 18.67 -9.86 -23.65
CA GLU A 202 17.76 -10.01 -24.80
C GLU A 202 16.61 -10.98 -24.54
N THR A 203 16.81 -12.03 -23.73
CA THR A 203 15.80 -13.07 -23.53
C THR A 203 15.61 -13.44 -22.05
N PRO A 204 14.38 -13.82 -21.64
CA PRO A 204 14.13 -14.34 -20.31
C PRO A 204 14.58 -15.80 -20.12
N ILE A 205 14.86 -16.52 -21.22
CA ILE A 205 15.15 -17.96 -21.22
C ILE A 205 16.64 -18.18 -20.90
N ILE A 206 16.92 -18.89 -19.81
CA ILE A 206 18.29 -19.34 -19.50
C ILE A 206 18.52 -20.68 -20.22
N THR A 207 19.36 -20.67 -21.25
CA THR A 207 19.74 -21.91 -21.93
C THR A 207 20.80 -22.67 -21.11
N HIS A 208 20.81 -24.00 -21.21
CA HIS A 208 21.73 -24.88 -20.48
C HIS A 208 23.22 -24.61 -20.77
N ILE A 209 23.54 -23.85 -21.82
CA ILE A 209 24.90 -23.55 -22.27
C ILE A 209 25.44 -22.24 -21.65
N GLY A 210 24.55 -21.37 -21.13
CA GLY A 210 24.90 -20.05 -20.61
C GLY A 210 24.52 -19.89 -19.14
N THR A 211 25.21 -20.58 -18.22
CA THR A 211 25.00 -20.45 -16.77
C THR A 211 25.49 -19.13 -16.17
N TYR A 212 26.19 -18.29 -16.94
CA TYR A 212 26.74 -17.01 -16.48
C TYR A 212 26.03 -15.82 -17.12
N ARG A 213 24.87 -15.45 -16.54
CA ARG A 213 24.17 -14.21 -16.87
C ARG A 213 24.51 -13.13 -15.85
N ARG A 214 24.95 -11.95 -16.34
CA ARG A 214 25.35 -10.82 -15.48
C ARG A 214 24.19 -9.91 -15.07
N TYR A 215 23.16 -9.76 -15.92
CA TYR A 215 22.03 -8.85 -15.69
C TYR A 215 20.72 -9.58 -15.83
N LEU A 216 19.67 -9.15 -15.13
CA LEU A 216 18.36 -9.76 -15.28
C LEU A 216 17.53 -9.12 -16.42
N TYR A 217 16.79 -9.96 -17.14
CA TYR A 217 15.86 -9.58 -18.19
C TYR A 217 14.76 -8.68 -17.63
N GLY A 218 14.55 -7.55 -18.29
CA GLY A 218 13.53 -6.57 -17.94
C GLY A 218 13.74 -5.89 -16.57
N THR A 219 14.97 -5.85 -16.06
CA THR A 219 15.32 -5.15 -14.82
C THR A 219 16.17 -3.88 -14.97
N PRO A 220 16.82 -3.57 -16.11
CA PRO A 220 17.55 -2.31 -16.25
C PRO A 220 16.62 -1.11 -16.06
N GLN A 221 17.07 -0.15 -15.24
CA GLN A 221 16.41 1.13 -15.01
C GLN A 221 17.46 2.23 -15.13
N ALA A 222 17.10 3.35 -15.74
CA ALA A 222 17.96 4.52 -15.89
C ALA A 222 17.18 5.79 -15.59
N SER A 223 17.83 6.74 -14.92
CA SER A 223 17.32 8.09 -14.68
C SER A 223 18.34 9.10 -15.19
N ILE A 224 17.87 10.10 -15.91
CA ILE A 224 18.71 11.20 -16.40
C ILE A 224 18.29 12.47 -15.65
N SER A 225 19.28 13.17 -15.11
CA SER A 225 19.10 14.47 -14.46
C SER A 225 19.95 15.51 -15.18
N VAL A 226 19.39 16.70 -15.35
CA VAL A 226 20.05 17.85 -15.98
C VAL A 226 20.00 19.01 -14.98
N TYR A 227 21.16 19.58 -14.70
CA TYR A 227 21.33 20.71 -13.79
C TYR A 227 21.81 21.93 -14.58
N GLY A 228 21.44 23.13 -14.14
CA GLY A 228 21.66 24.36 -14.91
C GLY A 228 23.13 24.81 -14.91
N ASP A 229 23.85 24.47 -13.86
CA ASP A 229 25.27 24.75 -13.68
C ASP A 229 25.91 23.68 -12.79
N VAL A 230 27.22 23.76 -12.56
CA VAL A 230 28.02 22.85 -11.72
C VAL A 230 27.53 22.84 -10.25
N VAL A 231 26.74 23.84 -9.84
CA VAL A 231 26.24 24.00 -8.46
C VAL A 231 24.78 23.53 -8.29
N GLY A 232 24.04 23.28 -9.38
CA GLY A 232 22.63 22.83 -9.33
C GLY A 232 21.65 23.87 -9.83
#